data_AF-A0AA47AI12-F1
#
_entry.id   AF-A0AA47AI12-F1
#
_cell.length_a   1.000
_cell.length_b   1.000
_cell.length_c   1.000
_cell.angle_alpha   90.00
_cell.angle_beta   90.00
_cell.angle_gamma   90.00
#
_symmetry.space_group_name_H-M   'P 1'
#
loop_
_entity.id
_entity.type
_entity.pdbx_description
1 polymer ?
#
loop_
_entity_poly.entity_id
_entity_poly.type
_entity_poly.pdbx_seq_one_letter_code
_entity_poly.pdbx_strand_id
1 'polypeptide(L)'
;MTTLEDKIFTLKQNNLMKKMKEIHFLNHLISDSEKIIPYPLSCEIINRTFTSYRNIELLKETFSLSIKNEILNSFGSEENDIAYVYFYGGINDSAETPIELFPLFIIKIKNISNWLELINKPNFYCLKLFSNKIDKVIDISLLDNEEDVLSISFGVNANK
;
A
#
# COMPACT_ATOMS: atom_id res chain seq x y z
N MET A 1 9.69 -13.62 -22.53
CA MET A 1 8.83 -13.40 -23.72
C MET A 1 7.95 -12.19 -23.38
N THR A 2 8.58 -11.01 -23.32
CA THR A 2 8.24 -9.90 -22.42
C THR A 2 8.42 -8.56 -23.12
N THR A 3 7.60 -8.25 -24.13
CA THR A 3 7.89 -7.05 -24.95
C THR A 3 6.71 -6.18 -25.33
N LEU A 4 5.46 -6.67 -25.34
CA LEU A 4 4.30 -5.83 -25.69
C LEU A 4 3.42 -5.54 -24.47
N GLU A 5 3.07 -6.56 -23.70
CA GLU A 5 2.29 -6.40 -22.46
C GLU A 5 3.02 -5.48 -21.47
N ASP A 6 4.30 -5.73 -21.21
CA ASP A 6 5.09 -4.88 -20.30
C ASP A 6 5.15 -3.42 -20.75
N LYS A 7 5.21 -3.17 -22.07
CA LYS A 7 5.18 -1.80 -22.62
C LYS A 7 3.80 -1.16 -22.42
N ILE A 8 2.73 -1.91 -22.63
CA ILE A 8 1.35 -1.45 -22.41
C ILE A 8 1.15 -1.12 -20.92
N PHE A 9 1.59 -2.01 -20.02
CA PHE A 9 1.47 -1.81 -18.58
C PHE A 9 2.31 -0.62 -18.11
N THR A 10 3.53 -0.46 -18.62
CA THR A 10 4.37 0.71 -18.35
C THR A 10 3.69 2.01 -18.79
N LEU A 11 3.10 2.05 -19.99
CA LEU A 11 2.38 3.23 -20.50
C LEU A 11 1.14 3.54 -19.65
N LYS A 12 0.36 2.52 -19.27
CA LYS A 12 -0.80 2.67 -18.40
C LYS A 12 -0.40 3.18 -17.01
N GLN A 13 0.65 2.61 -16.42
CA GLN A 13 1.19 3.06 -15.13
C GLN A 13 1.69 4.51 -15.20
N ASN A 14 2.36 4.92 -16.28
CA ASN A 14 2.77 6.32 -16.46
C ASN A 14 1.59 7.28 -16.49
N ASN A 15 0.49 6.90 -17.15
CA ASN A 15 -0.74 7.71 -17.16
C ASN A 15 -1.40 7.74 -15.78
N LEU A 16 -1.44 6.62 -15.07
CA LEU A 16 -1.92 6.55 -13.69
C LEU A 16 -1.11 7.47 -12.77
N MET A 17 0.22 7.43 -12.87
CA MET A 17 1.13 8.28 -12.08
C MET A 17 0.92 9.77 -12.35
N LYS A 18 0.60 10.17 -13.58
CA LYS A 18 0.25 11.57 -13.89
C LYS A 18 -1.03 11.98 -13.17
N LYS A 19 -2.10 11.17 -13.26
CA LYS A 19 -3.36 11.41 -12.56
C LYS A 19 -3.19 11.46 -11.04
N MET A 20 -2.37 10.57 -10.47
CA MET A 20 -2.05 10.60 -9.04
C MET A 20 -1.40 11.91 -8.63
N LYS A 21 -0.46 12.45 -9.43
CA LYS A 21 0.22 13.71 -9.14
C LYS A 21 -0.65 14.96 -9.32
N GLU A 22 -1.78 14.86 -10.02
CA GLU A 22 -2.77 15.94 -10.10
C GLU A 22 -3.55 16.08 -8.78
N ILE A 23 -3.63 15.03 -7.97
CA ILE A 23 -4.28 15.04 -6.66
C ILE A 23 -3.27 15.56 -5.62
N HIS A 24 -3.51 16.76 -5.06
CA HIS A 24 -2.59 17.43 -4.14
C HIS A 24 -2.07 16.51 -3.00
N PHE A 25 -2.98 15.77 -2.35
CA PHE A 25 -2.62 14.85 -1.27
C PHE A 25 -1.67 13.73 -1.73
N LEU A 26 -1.99 13.07 -2.85
CA LEU A 26 -1.16 11.98 -3.39
C LEU A 26 0.17 12.53 -3.91
N ASN A 27 0.16 13.71 -4.53
CA ASN A 27 1.40 14.34 -5.00
C ASN A 27 2.36 14.60 -3.84
N HIS A 28 1.86 15.01 -2.67
CA HIS A 28 2.66 15.16 -1.47
C HIS A 28 3.25 13.82 -1.00
N LEU A 29 2.42 12.76 -0.87
CA LEU A 29 2.90 11.43 -0.49
C LEU A 29 3.97 10.88 -1.46
N ILE A 30 3.75 11.05 -2.77
CA ILE A 30 4.66 10.61 -3.82
C ILE A 30 5.98 11.40 -3.75
N SER A 31 5.90 12.72 -3.51
CA SER A 31 7.09 13.58 -3.41
C SER A 31 7.92 13.26 -2.16
N ASP A 32 7.27 12.81 -1.09
CA ASP A 32 7.91 12.40 0.16
C ASP A 32 8.44 10.95 0.12
N SER A 33 8.23 10.22 -0.99
CA SER A 33 8.78 8.88 -1.18
C SER A 33 10.27 8.93 -1.56
N GLU A 34 11.06 8.00 -1.04
CA GLU A 34 12.48 7.88 -1.36
C GLU A 34 12.68 7.37 -2.79
N LYS A 35 11.81 6.46 -3.23
CA LYS A 35 11.86 5.84 -4.56
C LYS A 35 10.51 5.24 -4.94
N ILE A 36 10.27 5.15 -6.25
CA ILE A 36 9.14 4.44 -6.82
C ILE A 36 9.67 3.17 -7.50
N ILE A 37 9.04 2.04 -7.21
CA ILE A 37 9.27 0.76 -7.87
C ILE A 37 8.12 0.54 -8.86
N PRO A 38 8.38 0.59 -10.17
CA PRO A 38 7.36 0.39 -11.19
C PRO A 38 7.06 -1.09 -11.42
N TYR A 39 6.05 -1.33 -12.25
CA TYR A 39 5.81 -2.64 -12.86
C TYR A 39 7.04 -3.06 -13.72
N PRO A 40 7.39 -4.35 -13.81
CA PRO A 40 6.76 -5.51 -13.19
C PRO A 40 7.23 -5.81 -11.76
N LEU A 41 8.32 -5.18 -11.30
CA LEU A 41 8.93 -5.50 -9.99
C LEU A 41 7.99 -5.24 -8.81
N SER A 42 7.14 -4.20 -8.87
CA SER A 42 6.12 -3.98 -7.86
C SER A 42 5.16 -5.16 -7.76
N CYS A 43 4.70 -5.67 -8.90
CA CYS A 43 3.76 -6.79 -8.99
C CYS A 43 4.34 -8.07 -8.38
N GLU A 44 5.63 -8.34 -8.61
CA GLU A 44 6.31 -9.48 -7.98
C GLU A 44 6.33 -9.40 -6.45
N ILE A 45 6.48 -8.20 -5.88
CA ILE A 45 6.49 -7.99 -4.43
C ILE A 45 5.08 -8.12 -3.85
N ILE A 46 4.08 -7.49 -4.48
CA ILE A 46 2.69 -7.47 -4.02
C ILE A 46 2.10 -8.89 -3.99
N ASN A 47 2.47 -9.73 -4.95
CA ASN A 47 1.95 -11.10 -5.08
C ASN A 47 2.70 -12.14 -4.24
N ARG A 48 3.65 -11.73 -3.39
CA ARG A 48 4.28 -12.66 -2.44
C ARG A 48 3.25 -13.16 -1.42
N THR A 49 3.37 -14.43 -1.05
CA THR A 49 2.49 -15.06 -0.06
C THR A 49 3.00 -14.80 1.36
N PHE A 50 2.10 -14.33 2.22
CA PHE A 50 2.35 -14.15 3.64
C PHE A 50 1.33 -14.95 4.44
N THR A 51 1.79 -15.59 5.50
CA THR A 51 0.92 -16.25 6.48
C THR A 51 0.52 -15.22 7.52
N SER A 52 -0.78 -14.91 7.60
CA SER A 52 -1.31 -14.09 8.67
C SER A 52 -1.18 -14.80 10.01
N TYR A 53 -0.66 -14.09 11.01
CA TYR A 53 -0.62 -14.54 12.41
C TYR A 53 -1.57 -13.74 13.30
N ARG A 54 -2.14 -12.65 12.79
CA ARG A 54 -3.08 -11.80 13.52
C ARG A 54 -3.95 -11.03 12.54
N ASN A 55 -5.24 -10.95 12.84
CA ASN A 55 -6.20 -10.14 12.10
C ASN A 55 -7.00 -9.28 13.08
N ILE A 56 -7.37 -8.08 12.65
CA ILE A 56 -8.23 -7.15 13.39
C ILE A 56 -9.28 -6.67 12.40
N GLU A 57 -10.56 -6.75 12.78
CA GLU A 57 -11.66 -6.17 12.02
C GLU A 57 -12.26 -5.03 12.83
N LEU A 58 -12.46 -3.88 12.18
CA LEU A 58 -12.96 -2.68 12.84
C LEU A 58 -13.62 -1.73 11.86
N LEU A 59 -14.58 -0.94 12.36
CA LEU A 59 -15.17 0.15 11.59
C LEU A 59 -14.11 1.21 11.32
N LYS A 60 -14.06 1.74 10.10
CA LYS A 60 -13.11 2.75 9.65
C LYS A 60 -13.04 3.97 10.56
N GLU A 61 -14.19 4.42 11.08
CA GLU A 61 -14.27 5.54 12.04
C GLU A 61 -13.57 5.25 13.38
N THR A 62 -13.42 3.97 13.75
CA THR A 62 -12.76 3.52 14.98
C THR A 62 -11.25 3.30 14.78
N PHE A 63 -10.69 3.61 13.59
CA PHE A 63 -9.26 3.53 13.31
C PHE A 63 -8.47 4.58 14.13
N SER A 64 -8.12 4.18 15.35
CA SER A 64 -7.58 5.03 16.40
C SER A 64 -6.05 5.17 16.35
N LEU A 65 -5.51 6.13 17.11
CA LEU A 65 -4.07 6.31 17.32
C LEU A 65 -3.39 5.04 17.88
N SER A 66 -4.10 4.25 18.70
CA SER A 66 -3.57 2.99 19.24
C SER A 66 -3.24 2.00 18.12
N ILE A 67 -4.13 1.87 17.13
CA ILE A 67 -3.93 0.97 15.98
C ILE A 67 -2.79 1.50 15.10
N LYS A 68 -2.73 2.82 14.85
CA LYS A 68 -1.62 3.44 14.11
C LYS A 68 -0.27 3.14 14.77
N ASN A 69 -0.18 3.28 16.09
CA ASN A 69 1.04 2.98 16.84
C ASN A 69 1.40 1.49 16.79
N GLU A 70 0.41 0.60 16.82
CA GLU A 70 0.64 -0.84 16.69
C GLU A 70 1.22 -1.21 15.32
N ILE A 71 0.70 -0.61 14.25
CA ILE A 71 1.21 -0.74 12.89
C ILE A 71 2.69 -0.30 12.84
N LEU A 72 3.00 0.88 13.38
CA LEU A 72 4.37 1.41 13.42
C LEU A 72 5.32 0.48 14.19
N ASN A 73 4.92 0.04 15.38
CA ASN A 73 5.73 -0.83 16.24
C ASN A 73 6.02 -2.20 15.60
N SER A 74 5.18 -2.67 14.67
CA SER A 74 5.36 -3.95 13.99
C SER A 74 6.56 -3.97 13.03
N PHE A 75 6.99 -2.80 12.54
CA PHE A 75 8.18 -2.64 11.70
C PHE A 75 9.48 -2.50 12.50
N GLY A 76 9.42 -2.21 13.81
CA GLY A 76 10.59 -2.03 14.67
C GLY A 76 10.98 -0.56 14.87
N SER A 77 12.04 -0.32 15.66
CA SER A 77 12.35 0.99 16.26
C SER A 77 13.40 1.83 15.53
N GLU A 78 13.76 1.50 14.29
CA GLU A 78 14.74 2.30 13.53
C GLU A 78 14.03 3.36 12.67
N GLU A 79 13.97 4.60 13.14
CA GLU A 79 13.31 5.73 12.46
C GLU A 79 13.85 6.03 11.05
N ASN A 80 15.03 5.49 10.70
CA ASN A 80 15.68 5.64 9.40
C ASN A 80 15.56 4.39 8.51
N ASP A 81 14.95 3.31 9.00
CA ASP A 81 14.69 2.14 8.17
C ASP A 81 13.54 2.46 7.18
N ILE A 82 13.53 1.74 6.07
CA ILE A 82 12.57 1.93 4.99
C ILE A 82 11.43 0.91 5.10
N ALA A 83 10.27 1.31 4.60
CA ALA A 83 9.13 0.44 4.35
C ALA A 83 8.71 0.58 2.89
N TYR A 84 8.11 -0.48 2.36
CA TYR A 84 7.45 -0.43 1.06
C TYR A 84 5.97 -0.23 1.27
N VAL A 85 5.37 0.68 0.50
CA VAL A 85 3.95 0.98 0.55
C VAL A 85 3.32 0.72 -0.80
N TYR A 86 2.30 -0.11 -0.79
CA TYR A 86 1.39 -0.31 -1.90
C TYR A 86 0.02 0.21 -1.49
N PHE A 87 -0.69 0.89 -2.38
CA PHE A 87 -2.08 1.22 -2.14
C PHE A 87 -2.89 1.08 -3.42
N TYR A 88 -4.15 0.77 -3.24
CA TYR A 88 -5.16 0.72 -4.28
C TYR A 88 -6.43 1.40 -3.74
N GLY A 89 -7.04 2.26 -4.55
CA GLY A 89 -8.07 3.20 -4.09
C GLY A 89 -7.56 4.60 -3.76
N GLY A 90 -8.45 5.50 -3.35
CA GLY A 90 -8.14 6.90 -3.04
C GLY A 90 -8.02 7.81 -4.28
N ILE A 91 -8.42 7.31 -5.46
CA ILE A 91 -8.42 8.01 -6.76
C ILE A 91 -9.80 7.78 -7.39
N ASN A 92 -10.32 8.80 -8.08
CA ASN A 92 -11.73 8.92 -8.50
C ASN A 92 -12.36 7.70 -9.22
N ASP A 93 -11.59 6.77 -9.80
CA ASP A 93 -12.13 5.51 -10.34
C ASP A 93 -11.09 4.38 -10.36
N SER A 94 -10.65 3.95 -9.17
CA SER A 94 -9.67 2.85 -9.07
C SER A 94 -10.20 1.49 -9.55
N ALA A 95 -11.52 1.27 -9.53
CA ALA A 95 -12.18 -0.01 -9.82
C ALA A 95 -11.92 -0.55 -11.25
N GLU A 96 -11.61 0.32 -12.22
CA GLU A 96 -11.33 -0.07 -13.61
C GLU A 96 -9.83 -0.27 -13.89
N THR A 97 -8.96 0.10 -12.96
CA THR A 97 -7.51 0.04 -13.17
C THR A 97 -6.95 -1.25 -12.58
N PRO A 98 -6.31 -2.12 -13.39
CA PRO A 98 -5.67 -3.33 -12.89
C PRO A 98 -4.74 -3.05 -11.70
N ILE A 99 -4.90 -3.82 -10.63
CA ILE A 99 -4.17 -3.66 -9.36
C ILE A 99 -2.65 -3.74 -9.54
N GLU A 100 -2.19 -4.46 -10.57
CA GLU A 100 -0.80 -4.66 -10.94
C GLU A 100 -0.14 -3.40 -11.51
N LEU A 101 -0.94 -2.43 -11.96
CA LEU A 101 -0.44 -1.15 -12.49
C LEU A 101 -0.05 -0.18 -11.38
N PHE A 102 -0.50 -0.40 -10.14
CA PHE A 102 -0.16 0.48 -9.04
C PHE A 102 1.30 0.22 -8.61
N PRO A 103 2.15 1.27 -8.60
CA PRO A 103 3.54 1.09 -8.21
C PRO A 103 3.68 0.90 -6.71
N LEU A 104 4.85 0.42 -6.31
CA LEU A 104 5.25 0.31 -4.92
C LEU A 104 6.15 1.50 -4.56
N PHE A 105 5.93 2.11 -3.41
CA PHE A 105 6.68 3.29 -2.95
C PHE A 105 7.62 2.89 -1.83
N ILE A 106 8.89 3.29 -1.91
CA ILE A 106 9.82 3.18 -0.79
C ILE A 106 9.72 4.45 0.02
N ILE A 107 9.47 4.31 1.32
CA ILE A 107 9.34 5.44 2.25
C ILE A 107 10.17 5.19 3.50
N LYS A 108 10.49 6.23 4.25
CA LYS A 108 10.98 6.08 5.63
C LYS A 108 9.83 5.64 6.54
N ILE A 109 10.08 4.74 7.50
CA ILE A 109 9.05 4.25 8.44
C ILE A 109 8.34 5.40 9.17
N LYS A 110 9.08 6.46 9.54
CA LYS A 110 8.51 7.64 10.19
C LYS A 110 7.39 8.34 9.38
N ASN A 111 7.35 8.12 8.06
CA ASN A 111 6.34 8.68 7.17
C ASN A 111 5.10 7.78 7.02
N ILE A 112 5.07 6.56 7.56
CA ILE A 112 3.91 5.63 7.45
C ILE A 112 2.61 6.31 7.90
N SER A 113 2.65 7.12 8.96
CA SER A 113 1.48 7.85 9.45
C SER A 113 0.81 8.72 8.38
N ASN A 114 1.60 9.33 7.48
CA ASN A 114 1.06 10.13 6.38
C ASN A 114 0.32 9.25 5.37
N TRP A 115 0.82 8.04 5.13
CA TRP A 115 0.20 7.08 4.22
C TRP A 115 -1.05 6.42 4.82
N LEU A 116 -1.10 6.24 6.14
CA LEU A 116 -2.32 5.77 6.83
C LEU A 116 -3.51 6.73 6.66
N GLU A 117 -3.28 8.00 6.34
CA GLU A 117 -4.36 8.94 6.01
C GLU A 117 -5.08 8.62 4.69
N LEU A 118 -4.55 7.70 3.86
CA LEU A 118 -5.25 7.15 2.70
C LEU A 118 -6.53 6.43 3.10
N ILE A 119 -6.55 5.79 4.26
CA ILE A 119 -7.72 5.07 4.78
C ILE A 119 -8.93 5.99 4.80
N ASN A 120 -8.74 7.25 5.22
CA ASN A 120 -9.79 8.25 5.36
C ASN A 120 -10.24 8.86 4.02
N LYS A 121 -9.59 8.53 2.90
CA LYS A 121 -9.97 9.08 1.58
C LYS A 121 -11.20 8.36 1.02
N PRO A 122 -12.02 9.06 0.22
CA PRO A 122 -13.07 8.40 -0.56
C PRO A 122 -12.44 7.37 -1.50
N ASN A 123 -13.19 6.32 -1.81
CA ASN A 123 -12.76 5.23 -2.69
C ASN A 123 -11.47 4.52 -2.24
N PHE A 124 -11.09 4.60 -0.96
CA PHE A 124 -10.04 3.76 -0.39
C PHE A 124 -10.42 2.28 -0.53
N TYR A 125 -9.47 1.39 -0.81
CA TYR A 125 -9.74 -0.05 -0.87
C TYR A 125 -8.67 -0.87 -0.15
N CYS A 126 -7.39 -0.61 -0.41
CA CYS A 126 -6.29 -1.38 0.16
C CYS A 126 -5.04 -0.51 0.39
N LEU A 127 -4.35 -0.77 1.50
CA LEU A 127 -3.02 -0.26 1.83
C LEU A 127 -2.20 -1.43 2.39
N LYS A 128 -1.12 -1.79 1.71
CA LYS A 128 -0.15 -2.79 2.18
C LYS A 128 1.17 -2.12 2.52
N LEU A 129 1.69 -2.47 3.68
CA LEU A 129 2.97 -2.02 4.19
C LEU A 129 3.89 -3.23 4.32
N PHE A 130 5.06 -3.21 3.68
CA PHE A 130 6.05 -4.28 3.77
C PHE A 130 7.30 -3.80 4.48
N SER A 131 7.92 -4.69 5.26
CA SER A 131 9.21 -4.41 5.92
C SER A 131 10.32 -4.24 4.88
N ASN A 132 11.44 -3.63 5.27
CA ASN A 132 12.63 -3.50 4.41
C ASN A 132 13.09 -4.85 3.80
N LYS A 133 13.02 -5.93 4.59
CA LYS A 133 13.37 -7.29 4.14
C LYS A 133 12.27 -7.99 3.35
N ILE A 134 11.08 -7.39 3.25
CA ILE A 134 9.88 -7.97 2.63
C ILE A 134 9.59 -9.36 3.22
N ASP A 135 9.80 -9.49 4.53
CA ASP A 135 9.55 -10.68 5.34
C ASP A 135 8.31 -10.52 6.23
N LYS A 136 7.77 -9.30 6.30
CA LYS A 136 6.53 -8.95 6.99
C LYS A 136 5.66 -8.10 6.08
N VAL A 137 4.34 -8.25 6.24
CA VAL A 137 3.33 -7.40 5.61
C VAL A 137 2.29 -6.99 6.65
N ILE A 138 1.78 -5.77 6.53
CA ILE A 138 0.53 -5.34 7.14
C ILE A 138 -0.40 -4.99 6.01
N ASP A 139 -1.49 -5.74 5.87
CA ASP A 139 -2.52 -5.53 4.86
C ASP A 139 -3.73 -4.87 5.51
N ILE A 140 -4.09 -3.67 5.07
CA ILE A 140 -5.26 -2.93 5.54
C ILE A 140 -6.19 -2.78 4.35
N SER A 141 -7.30 -3.53 4.35
CA SER A 141 -8.23 -3.55 3.22
C SER A 141 -9.67 -3.39 3.68
N LEU A 142 -10.52 -2.78 2.85
CA LEU A 142 -11.96 -2.82 3.07
C LEU A 142 -12.49 -4.24 2.84
N LEU A 143 -13.45 -4.65 3.66
CA LEU A 143 -14.19 -5.89 3.42
C LEU A 143 -15.24 -5.65 2.33
N ASP A 144 -15.18 -6.44 1.25
CA ASP A 144 -16.05 -6.31 0.06
C ASP A 144 -17.56 -6.36 0.34
N ASN A 145 -17.97 -6.83 1.52
CA ASN A 145 -19.37 -7.08 1.89
C ASN A 145 -19.90 -6.17 3.01
N GLU A 146 -19.07 -5.30 3.59
CA GLU A 146 -19.45 -4.42 4.69
C GLU A 146 -18.92 -3.00 4.43
N GLU A 147 -19.83 -2.05 4.22
CA GLU A 147 -19.45 -0.65 4.07
C GLU A 147 -18.65 -0.19 5.30
N ASP A 148 -17.50 0.41 5.04
CA ASP A 148 -16.62 1.00 6.05
C ASP A 148 -16.04 0.04 7.11
N VAL A 149 -16.01 -1.27 6.88
CA VAL A 149 -15.27 -2.21 7.75
C VAL A 149 -13.88 -2.48 7.17
N LEU A 150 -12.86 -2.22 7.99
CA LEU A 150 -11.45 -2.50 7.70
C LEU A 150 -11.06 -3.86 8.26
N SER A 151 -10.41 -4.68 7.43
CA SER A 151 -9.63 -5.82 7.85
C SER A 151 -8.15 -5.44 7.87
N ILE A 152 -7.50 -5.62 9.02
CA ILE A 152 -6.07 -5.39 9.23
C ILE A 152 -5.41 -6.73 9.51
N SER A 153 -4.60 -7.20 8.57
CA SER A 153 -3.88 -8.47 8.67
C SER A 153 -2.39 -8.25 8.86
N PHE A 154 -1.80 -8.92 9.85
CA PHE A 154 -0.36 -8.94 10.08
C PHE A 154 0.20 -10.27 9.62
N GLY A 155 1.05 -10.23 8.61
CA GLY A 155 1.62 -11.41 7.96
C GLY A 155 3.13 -11.48 8.06
N VAL A 156 3.64 -12.71 8.05
CA VAL A 156 5.07 -13.02 7.85
C VAL A 156 5.22 -13.87 6.60
N ASN A 157 6.32 -13.70 5.87
CA ASN A 157 6.57 -14.48 4.67
C ASN A 157 6.62 -15.97 5.03
N ALA A 158 5.83 -16.79 4.34
CA ALA A 158 5.67 -18.22 4.62
C ALA A 158 6.95 -19.03 4.35
N ASN A 159 7.85 -18.50 3.51
CA ASN A 159 9.07 -19.17 3.08
C ASN A 159 10.29 -18.72 3.91
N LYS A 160 10.38 -19.19 5.15
CA LYS A 160 11.67 -19.27 5.86
C LYS A 160 12.32 -20.61 5.61
#